data_AF-Q601I3-F1
#
_entry.id   AF-Q601I3-F1
#
_cell.length_a   1.000
_cell.length_b   1.000
_cell.length_c   1.000
_cell.angle_alpha   90.00
_cell.angle_beta   90.00
_cell.angle_gamma   90.00
#
_symmetry.space_group_name_H-M   'P 1'
#
loop_
_entity.id
_entity.type
_entity.pdbx_description
1 polymer ?
#
loop_
_entity_poly.entity_id
_entity_poly.type
_entity_poly.pdbx_seq_one_letter_code
_entity_poly.pdbx_strand_id
1 'polypeptide(L)'
;MKSKIFLEIKNKSEIKRFIKNEMKFRNYRRILGKKFKFLFYNLSKILEVEISNYKSAILDLELIKNINKINNWIFCMSKFLNENLIINFRIYKNLAIFLYYSWKIHLKKFKLHTKLTNYEDKRRDAFNALSIEWIKVDSVFNLKIIAILKRWK
;
A
#
# COMPACT_ATOMS: atom_id res chain seq x y z
N MET A 1 22.02 17.68 23.26
CA MET A 1 21.63 18.10 21.89
C MET A 1 20.63 17.10 21.34
N LYS A 2 19.38 17.50 21.06
CA LYS A 2 18.42 16.63 20.35
C LYS A 2 18.94 16.44 18.93
N SER A 3 19.38 15.23 18.58
CA SER A 3 19.69 14.84 17.22
C SER A 3 18.45 15.10 16.36
N LYS A 4 18.47 16.19 15.58
CA LYS A 4 17.54 16.35 14.46
C LYS A 4 17.86 15.21 13.50
N ILE A 5 17.08 14.14 13.59
CA ILE A 5 17.00 13.14 12.54
C ILE A 5 16.63 13.93 11.29
N PHE A 6 17.61 14.11 10.39
CA PHE A 6 17.33 14.56 9.04
C PHE A 6 16.44 13.48 8.43
N LEU A 7 15.13 13.65 8.56
CA LEU A 7 14.15 12.92 7.76
C LEU A 7 14.56 13.20 6.31
N GLU A 8 15.23 12.24 5.67
CA GLU A 8 15.45 12.27 4.22
C GLU A 8 14.14 12.71 3.60
N ILE A 9 14.19 13.80 2.83
CA ILE A 9 13.01 14.29 2.13
C ILE A 9 12.68 13.23 1.08
N LYS A 10 11.86 12.26 1.46
CA LYS A 10 11.40 11.19 0.59
C LYS A 10 10.80 11.85 -0.66
N ASN A 11 11.41 11.67 -1.82
CA ASN A 11 11.10 12.44 -3.01
C ASN A 11 10.48 11.54 -4.08
N LYS A 12 9.24 11.87 -4.48
CA LYS A 12 8.54 11.16 -5.57
C LYS A 12 9.31 11.23 -6.90
N SER A 13 10.13 12.26 -7.12
CA SER A 13 10.93 12.39 -8.33
C SER A 13 11.97 11.26 -8.45
N GLU A 14 12.63 10.91 -7.35
CA GLU A 14 13.63 9.85 -7.30
C GLU A 14 13.00 8.47 -7.50
N ILE A 15 11.88 8.20 -6.82
CA ILE A 15 11.12 6.96 -7.01
C ILE A 15 10.70 6.81 -8.47
N LYS A 16 10.22 7.90 -9.08
CA LYS A 16 9.88 7.93 -10.50
C LYS A 16 11.10 7.66 -11.39
N ARG A 17 12.28 8.17 -11.04
CA ARG A 17 13.53 7.92 -11.76
C ARG A 17 13.90 6.43 -11.71
N PHE A 18 13.88 5.81 -10.52
CA PHE A 18 14.13 4.38 -10.38
C PHE A 18 13.16 3.52 -11.19
N ILE A 19 11.86 3.81 -11.11
CA ILE A 19 10.85 3.10 -11.92
C ILE A 19 11.13 3.25 -13.42
N LYS A 20 11.59 4.43 -13.87
CA LYS A 20 11.90 4.69 -15.29
C LYS A 20 13.08 3.88 -15.80
N ASN A 21 14.04 3.53 -14.93
CA ASN A 21 15.18 2.70 -15.31
C ASN A 21 14.75 1.27 -15.63
N GLU A 22 13.72 0.77 -14.94
CA GLU A 22 13.22 -0.60 -15.09
C GLU A 22 12.08 -0.71 -16.11
N MET A 23 11.27 0.34 -16.26
CA MET A 23 10.16 0.35 -17.21
C MET A 23 9.65 1.74 -17.59
N LYS A 24 8.95 1.85 -18.73
CA LYS A 24 8.24 3.08 -19.09
C LYS A 24 7.23 3.47 -18.00
N PHE A 25 7.37 4.67 -17.42
CA PHE A 25 6.50 5.16 -16.35
C PHE A 25 5.00 5.18 -16.71
N ARG A 26 4.67 5.35 -18.00
CA ARG A 26 3.28 5.26 -18.49
C ARG A 26 2.69 3.87 -18.25
N ASN A 27 3.48 2.81 -18.45
CA ASN A 27 3.05 1.42 -18.22
C ASN A 27 2.84 1.16 -16.72
N TYR A 28 3.78 1.59 -15.89
CA TYR A 28 3.66 1.56 -14.43
C TYR A 28 2.35 2.25 -13.96
N ARG A 29 2.11 3.48 -14.43
CA ARG A 29 0.89 4.25 -14.11
C ARG A 29 -0.37 3.56 -14.64
N ARG A 30 -0.31 2.90 -15.80
CA ARG A 30 -1.45 2.16 -16.38
C ARG A 30 -1.82 0.95 -15.52
N ILE A 31 -0.82 0.23 -15.00
CA ILE A 31 -1.02 -0.99 -14.19
C ILE A 31 -1.59 -0.66 -12.80
N LEU A 32 -0.98 0.28 -12.07
CA LEU A 32 -1.46 0.64 -10.72
C LEU A 32 -2.66 1.60 -10.75
N GLY A 33 -2.77 2.42 -11.79
CA GLY A 33 -3.75 3.51 -11.83
C GLY A 33 -3.30 4.75 -11.06
N LYS A 34 -4.09 5.82 -11.15
CA LYS A 34 -3.73 7.13 -10.57
C LYS A 34 -3.69 7.08 -9.04
N LYS A 35 -4.51 6.24 -8.42
CA LYS A 35 -4.71 6.14 -6.96
C LYS A 35 -3.62 5.31 -6.27
N PHE A 36 -3.10 4.27 -6.94
CA PHE A 36 -2.12 3.35 -6.36
C PHE A 36 -0.67 3.61 -6.79
N LYS A 37 -0.40 4.56 -7.69
CA LYS A 37 0.99 4.95 -7.95
C LYS A 37 1.68 5.42 -6.66
N PHE A 38 2.94 5.04 -6.52
CA PHE A 38 3.80 5.25 -5.36
C PHE A 38 3.21 4.63 -4.09
N LEU A 39 2.71 3.39 -4.17
CA LEU A 39 1.93 2.76 -3.10
C LEU A 39 2.72 2.74 -1.79
N PHE A 40 3.91 2.14 -1.82
CA PHE A 40 4.74 1.98 -0.63
C PHE A 40 5.27 3.30 -0.08
N TYR A 41 5.59 4.26 -0.95
CA TYR A 41 5.91 5.63 -0.51
C TYR A 41 4.74 6.26 0.26
N ASN A 42 3.52 6.18 -0.28
CA ASN A 42 2.35 6.78 0.35
C ASN A 42 2.02 6.07 1.67
N LEU A 43 2.10 4.74 1.70
CA LEU A 43 1.95 3.97 2.92
C LEU A 43 3.00 4.37 3.95
N SER A 44 4.26 4.56 3.55
CA SER A 44 5.32 4.95 4.49
C SER A 44 5.07 6.28 5.17
N LYS A 45 4.36 7.20 4.51
CA LYS A 45 3.95 8.48 5.11
C LYS A 45 2.77 8.32 6.07
N ILE A 46 1.82 7.43 5.77
CA ILE A 46 0.65 7.20 6.63
C ILE A 46 1.04 6.36 7.85
N LEU A 47 1.92 5.39 7.66
CA LEU A 47 2.31 4.44 8.71
C LEU A 47 3.54 4.88 9.49
N GLU A 48 4.18 5.97 9.07
CA GLU A 48 5.41 6.51 9.66
C GLU A 48 6.55 5.48 9.65
N VAL A 49 6.56 4.65 8.61
CA VAL A 49 7.53 3.57 8.36
C VAL A 49 8.76 4.16 7.66
N GLU A 50 9.94 3.88 8.17
CA GLU A 50 11.20 4.30 7.58
C GLU A 50 11.55 3.39 6.40
N ILE A 51 11.64 3.98 5.20
CA ILE A 51 11.93 3.24 3.99
C ILE A 51 12.57 4.19 2.99
N SER A 52 13.62 3.74 2.32
CA SER A 52 14.28 4.52 1.29
C SER A 52 13.41 4.66 0.03
N ASN A 53 13.65 5.72 -0.75
CA ASN A 53 13.00 5.91 -2.05
C ASN A 53 13.27 4.73 -3.00
N TYR A 54 14.50 4.19 -2.97
CA TYR A 54 14.90 3.03 -3.75
C TYR A 54 14.10 1.78 -3.38
N LYS A 55 13.99 1.45 -2.09
CA LYS A 55 13.23 0.29 -1.62
C LYS A 55 11.74 0.43 -1.94
N SER A 56 11.18 1.63 -1.80
CA SER A 56 9.80 1.92 -2.21
C SER A 56 9.58 1.64 -3.71
N ALA A 57 10.54 2.03 -4.56
CA ALA A 57 10.48 1.76 -5.99
C ALA A 57 10.57 0.25 -6.31
N ILE A 58 11.48 -0.48 -5.65
CA ILE A 58 11.61 -1.93 -5.81
C ILE A 58 10.31 -2.64 -5.46
N LEU A 59 9.71 -2.32 -4.31
CA LEU A 59 8.47 -2.97 -3.88
C LEU A 59 7.31 -2.67 -4.84
N ASP A 60 7.23 -1.44 -5.34
CA ASP A 60 6.25 -1.08 -6.37
C ASP A 60 6.47 -1.89 -7.67
N LEU A 61 7.72 -2.07 -8.10
CA LEU A 61 8.08 -2.87 -9.28
C LEU A 61 7.85 -4.37 -9.08
N GLU A 62 8.11 -4.89 -7.89
CA GLU A 62 7.82 -6.27 -7.51
C GLU A 62 6.31 -6.53 -7.45
N LEU A 63 5.55 -5.58 -6.92
CA LEU A 63 4.10 -5.64 -6.86
C LEU A 63 3.48 -5.75 -8.26
N ILE A 64 3.95 -4.95 -9.21
CA ILE A 64 3.36 -4.93 -10.56
C ILE A 64 3.62 -6.22 -11.36
N LYS A 65 4.72 -6.94 -11.13
CA LYS A 65 5.07 -8.18 -11.84
C LYS A 65 3.98 -9.25 -11.69
N ASN A 66 3.36 -9.32 -10.51
CA ASN A 66 2.31 -10.28 -10.20
C ASN A 66 1.07 -9.60 -9.58
N ILE A 67 0.70 -8.40 -10.06
CA ILE A 67 -0.33 -7.54 -9.44
C ILE A 67 -1.71 -8.19 -9.31
N ASN A 68 -2.02 -9.18 -10.16
CA ASN A 68 -3.29 -9.90 -10.11
C ASN A 68 -3.34 -11.00 -9.03
N LYS A 69 -2.21 -11.35 -8.40
CA LYS A 69 -2.11 -12.40 -7.38
C LYS A 69 -2.13 -11.76 -6.00
N ILE A 70 -3.14 -12.05 -5.18
CA ILE A 70 -3.25 -11.51 -3.82
C ILE A 70 -2.04 -11.88 -2.94
N ASN A 71 -1.46 -13.07 -3.14
CA ASN A 71 -0.25 -13.50 -2.44
C ASN A 71 0.94 -12.56 -2.72
N ASN A 72 1.02 -11.95 -3.90
CA ASN A 72 2.07 -10.98 -4.20
C ASN A 72 1.88 -9.67 -3.41
N TRP A 73 0.62 -9.23 -3.22
CA TRP A 73 0.32 -8.08 -2.39
C TRP A 73 0.70 -8.32 -0.93
N ILE A 74 0.36 -9.50 -0.40
CA ILE A 74 0.72 -9.91 0.96
C ILE A 74 2.24 -9.99 1.09
N PHE A 75 2.93 -10.59 0.12
CA PHE A 75 4.38 -10.70 0.11
C PHE A 75 5.08 -9.33 0.09
N CYS A 76 4.72 -8.43 -0.82
CA CYS A 76 5.31 -7.08 -0.85
C CYS A 76 4.99 -6.29 0.43
N MET A 77 3.78 -6.43 1.00
CA MET A 77 3.42 -5.79 2.25
C MET A 77 4.20 -6.35 3.45
N SER A 78 4.44 -7.66 3.46
CA SER A 78 5.28 -8.29 4.47
C SER A 78 6.71 -7.73 4.39
N LYS A 79 7.32 -7.66 3.21
CA LYS A 79 8.65 -7.03 3.02
C LYS A 79 8.69 -5.57 3.44
N PHE A 80 7.62 -4.82 3.17
CA PHE A 80 7.50 -3.41 3.54
C PHE A 80 7.50 -3.19 5.06
N LEU A 81 6.79 -4.06 5.80
CA LEU A 81 6.59 -3.90 7.25
C LEU A 81 7.60 -4.70 8.09
N ASN A 82 8.26 -5.73 7.53
CA ASN A 82 9.24 -6.55 8.26
C ASN A 82 10.44 -5.72 8.75
N GLU A 83 10.79 -4.66 8.04
CA GLU A 83 11.94 -3.79 8.35
C GLU A 83 11.61 -2.72 9.42
N ASN A 84 10.35 -2.59 9.86
CA ASN A 84 9.86 -1.41 10.59
C ASN A 84 9.02 -1.72 11.85
N LEU A 85 9.47 -2.68 12.66
CA LEU A 85 8.94 -3.07 14.00
C LEU A 85 7.73 -4.02 14.01
N ILE A 86 7.54 -4.57 15.22
CA ILE A 86 6.61 -5.59 15.75
C ILE A 86 5.16 -5.34 15.32
N ILE A 87 4.88 -5.48 14.04
CA ILE A 87 3.54 -5.38 13.47
C ILE A 87 3.03 -6.80 13.27
N ASN A 88 1.98 -7.14 14.01
CA ASN A 88 1.28 -8.42 13.97
C ASN A 88 1.03 -8.87 12.52
N PHE A 89 1.34 -10.14 12.22
CA PHE A 89 1.14 -10.77 10.90
C PHE A 89 -0.22 -10.45 10.27
N ARG A 90 -1.25 -10.40 11.11
CA ARG A 90 -2.63 -10.14 10.70
C ARG A 90 -2.82 -8.72 10.17
N ILE A 91 -2.13 -7.73 10.73
CA ILE A 91 -2.23 -6.32 10.30
C ILE A 91 -1.74 -6.18 8.86
N TYR A 92 -0.54 -6.69 8.56
CA TYR A 92 -0.01 -6.56 7.19
C TYR A 92 -0.84 -7.36 6.18
N LYS A 93 -1.32 -8.55 6.56
CA LYS A 93 -2.14 -9.38 5.67
C LYS A 93 -3.46 -8.70 5.35
N ASN A 94 -4.17 -8.20 6.37
CA ASN A 94 -5.45 -7.54 6.18
C ASN A 94 -5.31 -6.21 5.42
N LEU A 95 -4.24 -5.43 5.67
CA LEU A 95 -3.93 -4.24 4.89
C LEU A 95 -3.67 -4.56 3.41
N ALA A 96 -2.89 -5.62 3.13
CA ALA A 96 -2.65 -6.06 1.76
C ALA A 96 -3.93 -6.49 1.04
N ILE A 97 -4.80 -7.25 1.70
CA ILE A 97 -6.09 -7.70 1.16
C ILE A 97 -7.00 -6.49 0.88
N PHE A 98 -7.10 -5.56 1.82
CA PHE A 98 -7.86 -4.32 1.65
C PHE A 98 -7.39 -3.52 0.41
N LEU A 99 -6.07 -3.32 0.27
CA LEU A 99 -5.50 -2.57 -0.85
C LEU A 99 -5.68 -3.30 -2.18
N TYR A 100 -5.54 -4.63 -2.20
CA TYR A 100 -5.76 -5.45 -3.40
C TYR A 100 -7.19 -5.30 -3.93
N TYR A 101 -8.21 -5.45 -3.07
CA TYR A 101 -9.60 -5.31 -3.51
C TYR A 101 -9.94 -3.87 -3.86
N SER A 102 -9.42 -2.89 -3.10
CA SER A 102 -9.52 -1.46 -3.46
C SER A 102 -8.93 -1.17 -4.83
N TRP A 103 -7.82 -1.79 -5.19
CA TRP A 103 -7.21 -1.65 -6.52
C TRP A 103 -8.03 -2.35 -7.61
N LYS A 104 -8.54 -3.56 -7.36
CA LYS A 104 -9.45 -4.26 -8.29
C LYS A 104 -10.70 -3.46 -8.58
N ILE A 105 -11.29 -2.83 -7.57
CA ILE A 105 -12.44 -1.92 -7.71
C ILE A 105 -12.02 -0.69 -8.51
N HIS A 106 -10.89 -0.07 -8.19
CA HIS A 106 -10.37 1.12 -8.90
C HIS A 106 -10.13 0.88 -10.40
N LEU A 107 -9.62 -0.30 -10.79
CA LEU A 107 -9.33 -0.60 -12.19
C LEU A 107 -10.56 -0.97 -13.03
N LYS A 108 -11.63 -1.49 -12.40
CA LYS A 108 -12.86 -1.81 -13.12
C LYS A 108 -13.64 -0.54 -13.44
N LYS A 109 -13.35 0.09 -14.58
CA LYS A 109 -14.32 0.94 -15.29
C LYS A 109 -15.40 0.01 -15.88
N PHE A 110 -16.66 0.20 -15.50
CA PHE A 110 -17.69 -0.83 -15.33
C PHE A 110 -18.33 -1.40 -16.63
N LYS A 111 -18.74 -2.68 -16.58
CA LYS A 111 -19.84 -3.26 -17.39
C LYS A 111 -20.82 -4.21 -16.65
N LEU A 112 -20.54 -4.70 -15.43
CA LEU A 112 -21.45 -5.62 -14.70
C LEU A 112 -21.37 -5.45 -13.17
N HIS A 113 -22.52 -5.18 -12.53
CA HIS A 113 -22.66 -4.86 -11.10
C HIS A 113 -22.36 -6.03 -10.13
N THR A 114 -22.65 -7.28 -10.50
CA THR A 114 -22.54 -8.45 -9.59
C THR A 114 -21.11 -8.83 -9.19
N LYS A 115 -20.11 -8.56 -10.04
CA LYS A 115 -18.69 -8.83 -9.70
C LYS A 115 -18.09 -7.77 -8.75
N LEU A 116 -18.81 -6.69 -8.43
CA LEU A 116 -18.33 -5.66 -7.51
C LEU A 116 -18.72 -5.91 -6.07
N THR A 117 -19.95 -6.39 -5.80
CA THR A 117 -20.42 -6.71 -4.45
C THR A 117 -19.43 -7.65 -3.73
N ASN A 118 -19.03 -8.74 -4.37
CA ASN A 118 -18.06 -9.69 -3.80
C ASN A 118 -16.67 -9.07 -3.50
N TYR A 119 -16.20 -8.09 -4.29
CA TYR A 119 -14.94 -7.40 -4.00
C TYR A 119 -15.10 -6.35 -2.90
N GLU A 120 -16.24 -5.67 -2.86
CA GLU A 120 -16.57 -4.71 -1.80
C GLU A 120 -16.72 -5.39 -0.43
N ASP A 121 -17.38 -6.54 -0.37
CA ASP A 121 -17.53 -7.31 0.86
C ASP A 121 -16.18 -7.76 1.39
N LYS A 122 -15.36 -8.40 0.54
CA LYS A 122 -13.99 -8.80 0.93
C LYS A 122 -13.09 -7.63 1.32
N ARG A 123 -13.27 -6.47 0.68
CA ARG A 123 -12.56 -5.24 1.06
C ARG A 123 -12.99 -4.79 2.46
N ARG A 124 -14.29 -4.78 2.74
CA ARG A 124 -14.87 -4.35 4.02
C ARG A 124 -14.44 -5.28 5.15
N ASP A 125 -14.51 -6.59 4.94
CA ASP A 125 -14.12 -7.59 5.93
C ASP A 125 -12.64 -7.44 6.31
N ALA A 126 -11.77 -7.30 5.31
CA ALA A 126 -10.35 -7.08 5.53
C ALA A 126 -10.08 -5.77 6.27
N PHE A 127 -10.82 -4.70 5.96
CA PHE A 127 -10.66 -3.42 6.64
C PHE A 127 -11.15 -3.45 8.10
N ASN A 128 -12.25 -4.14 8.37
CA ASN A 128 -12.75 -4.34 9.73
C ASN A 128 -11.76 -5.15 10.56
N ALA A 129 -11.27 -6.27 10.01
CA ALA A 129 -10.26 -7.09 10.66
C ALA A 129 -8.95 -6.34 10.89
N LEU A 130 -8.51 -5.51 9.91
CA LEU A 130 -7.38 -4.61 10.06
C LEU A 130 -7.57 -3.66 11.25
N SER A 131 -8.74 -3.00 11.33
CA SER A 131 -9.03 -2.01 12.37
C SER A 131 -9.03 -2.63 13.77
N ILE A 132 -9.63 -3.83 13.92
CA ILE A 132 -9.68 -4.59 15.18
C ILE A 132 -8.30 -5.08 15.63
N GLU A 133 -7.42 -5.45 14.70
CA GLU A 133 -6.06 -5.87 15.06
C GLU A 133 -5.17 -4.67 15.36
N TRP A 134 -5.36 -3.53 14.68
CA TRP A 134 -4.51 -2.35 14.84
C TRP A 134 -4.81 -1.56 16.11
N ILE A 135 -6.09 -1.45 16.51
CA ILE A 135 -6.47 -0.78 17.78
C ILE A 135 -5.75 -1.38 19.00
N LYS A 136 -5.37 -2.66 18.93
CA LYS A 136 -4.67 -3.36 20.02
C LYS A 136 -3.20 -2.98 20.14
N VAL A 137 -2.59 -2.40 19.11
CA VAL A 137 -1.12 -2.24 19.02
C VAL A 137 -0.66 -0.80 18.82
N ASP A 138 -1.53 0.13 18.41
CA ASP A 138 -1.15 1.50 18.09
C ASP A 138 -2.20 2.48 18.63
N SER A 139 -1.80 3.37 19.54
CA SER A 139 -2.69 4.37 20.15
C SER A 139 -3.19 5.43 19.16
N VAL A 140 -2.50 5.60 18.02
CA VAL A 140 -2.81 6.57 16.97
C VAL A 140 -3.44 5.88 15.75
N PHE A 141 -3.84 4.61 15.87
CA PHE A 141 -4.38 3.81 14.76
C PHE A 141 -5.54 4.50 14.02
N ASN A 142 -6.40 5.23 14.73
CA ASN A 142 -7.55 5.94 14.15
C ASN A 142 -7.13 6.92 13.03
N LEU A 143 -6.08 7.70 13.25
CA LEU A 143 -5.59 8.65 12.23
C LEU A 143 -5.04 7.90 11.01
N LYS A 144 -4.30 6.82 11.23
CA LYS A 144 -3.72 5.97 10.17
C LYS A 144 -4.81 5.29 9.34
N ILE A 145 -5.81 4.71 10.00
CA ILE A 145 -6.97 4.05 9.39
C ILE A 145 -7.80 5.04 8.55
N ILE A 146 -8.08 6.24 9.08
CA ILE A 146 -8.81 7.29 8.34
C ILE A 146 -8.02 7.72 7.10
N ALA A 147 -6.71 7.90 7.22
CA ALA A 147 -5.85 8.27 6.10
C ALA A 147 -5.81 7.18 5.01
N ILE A 148 -5.77 5.90 5.40
CA ILE A 148 -5.89 4.75 4.49
C ILE A 148 -7.23 4.78 3.74
N LEU A 149 -8.34 4.97 4.46
CA LEU A 149 -9.68 5.05 3.84
C LEU A 149 -9.79 6.21 2.86
N LYS A 150 -9.45 7.43 3.29
CA LYS A 150 -9.50 8.62 2.44
C LYS A 150 -8.73 8.42 1.14
N ARG A 151 -7.64 7.65 1.19
CA ARG A 151 -6.76 7.45 0.04
C ARG A 151 -7.16 6.29 -0.85
N TRP A 152 -7.70 5.19 -0.33
CA TRP A 152 -7.90 3.94 -1.08
C TRP A 152 -9.34 3.38 -1.08
N LYS A 153 -10.25 3.85 -0.23
CA LYS A 153 -11.70 3.54 -0.36
C LYS A 153 -12.25 4.10 -1.66
#